data_AF-A0A368R4Z8-F1
#
_entry.id   AF-A0A368R4Z8-F1
#
_cell.length_a   1.000
_cell.length_b   1.000
_cell.length_c   1.000
_cell.angle_alpha   90.00
_cell.angle_beta   90.00
_cell.angle_gamma   90.00
#
_symmetry.space_group_name_H-M   'P 1'
#
loop_
_entity.id
_entity.type
_entity.pdbx_description
1 polymer ?
#
loop_
_entity_poly.entity_id
_entity_poly.type
_entity_poly.pdbx_seq_one_letter_code
_entity_poly.pdbx_strand_id
1 'polypeptide(L)'
;MEDVSNIFHNDLLPSLGARANQSIKLRKFIISPYDPCYRIWETFLLVLVVYSAWICPFELAFLRHLSWELFLVENIIDSFFAIDIILTFFIAYLDQKSYLLVDNPKRIAARYISSWFIFDVCSTIPYQSFGLLFKKRANGLAYRMLNMLRLWRLRRLSALFARLEKDIRLDYYWTRCIKLISVTLFAVHCSGCFNYLIADRYPNPARTWIGAAIPNYRSESLWVRYVTSIYWSITTLTTTGYGDLHAENPREMLFSTCYMLFNLGLTAYIIGNMTNLVVQGSCRTRNFRDTIHAASQFAARNQLPKRIRDEMLAHICLRYKTEGLKQKETLDSLPKGIRSSIAYHLFFPIIEKVYLFRGVSFTCMLQLVTAMEAEYFPPRELVILKNEAPTDVYILVSGAVEERIEIDGVEKVQGVLSTGEIFGEIGALCNVPQPFTVCTTKVSQLLRVSTIVLKSILEDNKEDKQIVLNNIFQKTGKSVGMHNQHFRKYNSHFTFNQVSQESESEGKGRLTLCCGDEHCKKKT
;
A
#
# COMPACT_ATOMS: atom_id res chain seq x y z
N MET A 1 54.34 6.96 15.56
CA MET A 1 53.96 7.78 14.39
C MET A 1 53.60 6.77 13.31
N GLU A 2 52.41 6.19 13.46
CA GLU A 2 51.88 5.10 12.65
C GLU A 2 50.47 5.51 12.20
N ASP A 3 50.18 5.16 10.95
CA ASP A 3 49.09 5.62 10.11
C ASP A 3 47.69 5.47 10.71
N VAL A 4 47.03 6.61 10.96
CA VAL A 4 45.60 6.76 11.27
C VAL A 4 44.81 7.08 9.98
N SER A 5 45.20 6.52 8.83
CA SER A 5 44.67 6.86 7.51
C SER A 5 43.71 5.82 6.90
N ASN A 6 43.13 4.91 7.69
CA ASN A 6 42.26 3.84 7.17
C ASN A 6 40.87 3.68 7.84
N ILE A 7 40.34 4.72 8.51
CA ILE A 7 39.04 4.61 9.22
C ILE A 7 37.88 5.35 8.51
N PHE A 8 38.13 6.16 7.48
CA PHE A 8 37.08 6.98 6.84
C PHE A 8 36.90 6.71 5.34
N HIS A 9 36.50 5.49 4.97
CA HIS A 9 35.81 5.28 3.71
C HIS A 9 34.79 4.16 3.87
N ASN A 10 33.57 4.50 4.28
CA ASN A 10 32.37 3.70 3.96
C ASN A 10 31.00 4.35 4.27
N ASP A 11 30.88 5.68 4.39
CA ASP A 11 29.56 6.32 4.61
C ASP A 11 29.34 7.61 3.80
N LEU A 12 29.99 7.77 2.64
CA LEU A 12 29.49 8.76 1.67
C LEU A 12 28.39 8.10 0.85
N LEU A 13 27.14 8.54 1.09
CA LEU A 13 26.09 8.45 0.10
C LEU A 13 26.69 8.85 -1.27
N PRO A 14 26.61 8.00 -2.31
CA PRO A 14 27.17 8.34 -3.60
C PRO A 14 26.55 9.65 -4.10
N SER A 15 27.33 10.44 -4.84
CA SER A 15 26.85 11.67 -5.45
C SER A 15 25.61 11.40 -6.30
N LEU A 16 24.65 12.33 -6.25
CA LEU A 16 23.37 12.22 -6.94
C LEU A 16 23.61 11.85 -8.43
N GLY A 17 23.11 10.69 -8.86
CA GLY A 17 23.23 10.23 -10.25
C GLY A 17 24.43 9.33 -10.59
N ALA A 18 25.41 9.14 -9.71
CA ALA A 18 26.63 8.35 -10.01
C ALA A 18 26.39 6.86 -10.30
N ARG A 19 25.19 6.33 -10.01
CA ARG A 19 24.81 4.92 -10.24
C ARG A 19 23.59 4.72 -11.13
N ALA A 20 23.05 5.75 -11.78
CA ALA A 20 21.78 5.65 -12.52
C ALA A 20 21.78 4.58 -13.63
N ASN A 21 22.95 4.26 -14.22
CA ASN A 21 23.09 3.30 -15.33
C ASN A 21 24.04 2.12 -15.05
N GLN A 22 24.52 1.92 -13.81
CA GLN A 22 25.38 0.77 -13.51
C GLN A 22 24.56 -0.34 -12.87
N SER A 23 24.39 -1.45 -13.60
CA SER A 23 24.00 -2.72 -12.98
C SER A 23 24.98 -3.00 -11.84
N ILE A 24 24.47 -3.26 -10.63
CA ILE A 24 25.30 -3.54 -9.46
C ILE A 24 26.06 -4.83 -9.76
N LYS A 25 27.32 -4.70 -10.19
CA LYS A 25 28.18 -5.83 -10.49
C LYS A 25 28.72 -6.36 -9.15
N LEU A 26 28.07 -7.41 -8.66
CA LEU A 26 28.49 -8.12 -7.45
C LEU A 26 29.89 -8.72 -7.64
N ARG A 27 30.63 -8.90 -6.53
CA ARG A 27 31.88 -9.67 -6.54
C ARG A 27 31.68 -11.05 -7.18
N LYS A 28 32.73 -11.57 -7.83
CA LYS A 28 32.73 -12.92 -8.41
C LYS A 28 32.33 -13.94 -7.33
N PHE A 29 31.50 -14.92 -7.71
CA PHE A 29 30.95 -15.98 -6.85
C PHE A 29 29.90 -15.54 -5.82
N ILE A 30 29.43 -14.29 -5.84
CA ILE A 30 28.30 -13.85 -5.01
C ILE A 30 27.03 -13.77 -5.84
N ILE A 31 25.98 -14.42 -5.34
CA ILE A 31 24.67 -14.50 -5.97
C ILE A 31 23.79 -13.39 -5.42
N SER A 32 23.07 -12.71 -6.32
CA SER A 32 22.07 -11.73 -5.93
C SER A 32 20.84 -12.43 -5.34
N PRO A 33 20.27 -11.96 -4.22
CA PRO A 33 19.00 -12.49 -3.71
C PRO A 33 17.82 -12.23 -4.67
N TYR A 34 18.01 -11.38 -5.68
CA TYR A 34 17.02 -11.06 -6.71
C TYR A 34 17.19 -11.87 -7.99
N ASP A 35 18.19 -12.75 -8.06
CA ASP A 35 18.43 -13.60 -9.23
C ASP A 35 17.23 -14.56 -9.47
N PRO A 36 16.72 -14.68 -10.71
CA PRO A 36 15.60 -15.58 -11.01
C PRO A 36 15.91 -17.05 -10.69
N CYS A 37 17.13 -17.53 -10.93
CA CYS A 37 17.53 -18.90 -10.64
C CYS A 37 17.50 -19.18 -9.13
N TYR A 38 17.99 -18.21 -8.33
CA TYR A 38 17.95 -18.33 -6.87
C TYR A 38 16.51 -18.28 -6.33
N ARG A 39 15.63 -17.47 -6.91
CA ARG A 39 14.20 -17.44 -6.54
C ARG A 39 13.49 -18.75 -6.86
N ILE A 40 13.83 -19.40 -7.98
CA ILE A 40 13.31 -20.73 -8.33
C ILE A 40 13.80 -21.76 -7.32
N TRP A 41 15.09 -21.72 -6.96
CA TRP A 41 15.67 -22.58 -5.92
C TRP A 41 14.99 -22.39 -4.56
N GLU A 42 14.77 -21.15 -4.13
CA GLU A 42 14.07 -20.84 -2.88
C GLU A 42 12.63 -21.37 -2.90
N THR A 43 11.93 -21.20 -4.02
CA THR A 43 10.57 -21.71 -4.20
C THR A 43 10.53 -23.23 -4.14
N PHE A 44 11.48 -23.90 -4.78
CA PHE A 44 11.64 -25.36 -4.72
C PHE A 44 11.88 -25.84 -3.29
N LEU A 45 12.77 -25.20 -2.54
CA LEU A 45 13.01 -25.53 -1.13
C LEU A 45 11.76 -25.34 -0.27
N LEU A 46 10.94 -24.32 -0.53
CA LEU A 46 9.70 -24.10 0.21
C LEU A 46 8.73 -25.29 0.05
N VAL A 47 8.64 -25.87 -1.15
CA VAL A 47 7.84 -27.10 -1.39
C VAL A 47 8.39 -28.26 -0.54
N LEU A 48 9.71 -28.43 -0.50
CA LEU A 48 10.35 -29.46 0.34
C LEU A 48 10.11 -29.22 1.84
N VAL A 49 10.06 -27.96 2.29
CA VAL A 49 9.72 -27.62 3.69
C VAL A 49 8.31 -28.03 4.04
N VAL A 50 7.32 -27.77 3.18
CA VAL A 50 5.92 -28.16 3.40
C VAL A 50 5.81 -29.69 3.51
N TYR A 51 6.42 -30.41 2.57
CA TYR A 51 6.48 -31.87 2.61
C TYR A 51 7.12 -32.38 3.91
N SER A 52 8.31 -31.88 4.26
CA SER A 52 9.05 -32.32 5.44
C SER A 52 8.30 -32.02 6.74
N ALA A 53 7.63 -30.87 6.82
CA ALA A 53 6.82 -30.50 7.97
C ALA A 53 5.63 -31.45 8.17
N TRP A 54 4.99 -31.89 7.09
CA TRP A 54 3.87 -32.83 7.17
C TRP A 54 4.31 -34.27 7.46
N ILE A 55 5.40 -34.73 6.85
CA ILE A 55 5.87 -36.10 7.02
C ILE A 55 6.52 -36.30 8.40
N CYS A 56 7.18 -35.30 8.97
CA CYS A 56 7.95 -35.47 10.20
C CYS A 56 7.12 -35.96 11.42
N PRO A 57 5.97 -35.34 11.79
CA PRO A 57 5.10 -35.87 12.86
C PRO A 57 4.47 -37.21 12.48
N PHE A 58 4.09 -37.39 11.21
CA PHE A 58 3.47 -38.61 10.71
C PHE A 58 4.42 -39.81 10.82
N GLU A 59 5.67 -39.66 10.40
CA GLU A 59 6.71 -40.68 10.51
C GLU A 59 6.95 -41.05 11.97
N LEU A 60 7.08 -40.06 12.86
CA LEU A 60 7.32 -40.29 14.28
C LEU A 60 6.21 -41.14 14.93
N ALA A 61 4.96 -40.88 14.56
CA ALA A 61 3.78 -41.48 15.18
C ALA A 61 3.36 -42.83 14.56
N PHE A 62 3.24 -42.89 13.23
CA PHE A 62 2.61 -44.02 12.54
C PHE A 62 3.62 -45.02 11.96
N LEU A 63 4.81 -44.57 11.55
CA LEU A 63 5.79 -45.41 10.86
C LEU A 63 6.80 -46.00 11.85
N ARG A 64 6.60 -47.28 12.22
CA ARG A 64 7.55 -48.00 13.11
C ARG A 64 8.85 -48.39 12.40
N HIS A 65 8.76 -48.70 11.11
CA HIS A 65 9.87 -48.99 10.22
C HIS A 65 9.69 -48.18 8.93
N LEU A 66 10.72 -47.45 8.55
CA LEU A 66 10.71 -46.69 7.30
C LEU A 66 11.01 -47.65 6.15
N SER A 67 10.21 -47.62 5.08
CA SER A 67 10.55 -48.34 3.85
C SER A 67 11.86 -47.78 3.29
N TRP A 68 12.62 -48.61 2.58
CA TRP A 68 13.87 -48.17 1.95
C TRP A 68 13.65 -46.98 1.01
N GLU A 69 12.51 -46.96 0.30
CA GLU A 69 12.11 -45.89 -0.60
C GLU A 69 11.91 -44.54 0.13
N LEU A 70 11.13 -44.53 1.22
CA LEU A 70 10.92 -43.32 2.02
C LEU A 70 12.21 -42.86 2.67
N PHE A 71 13.04 -43.79 3.15
CA PHE A 71 14.36 -43.45 3.67
C PHE A 71 15.25 -42.76 2.63
N LEU A 72 15.24 -43.24 1.39
CA LEU A 72 15.98 -42.63 0.29
C LEU A 72 15.47 -41.20 0.02
N VAL A 73 14.15 -41.02 -0.08
CA VAL A 73 13.53 -39.71 -0.31
C VAL A 73 13.92 -38.71 0.78
N GLU A 74 13.84 -39.11 2.06
CA GLU A 74 14.22 -38.23 3.18
C GLU A 74 15.69 -37.81 3.13
N ASN A 75 16.62 -38.71 2.79
CA ASN A 75 18.03 -38.39 2.65
C ASN A 75 18.32 -37.47 1.44
N ILE A 76 17.58 -37.64 0.33
CA ILE A 76 17.68 -36.76 -0.83
C ILE A 76 17.24 -35.34 -0.43
N ILE A 77 16.13 -35.21 0.29
CA ILE A 77 15.63 -33.92 0.76
C ILE A 77 16.63 -33.25 1.71
N ASP A 78 17.20 -33.99 2.66
CA ASP A 78 18.23 -33.46 3.56
C ASP A 78 19.48 -32.99 2.79
N SER A 79 19.83 -33.67 1.69
CA SER A 79 20.95 -33.26 0.83
C SER A 79 20.70 -31.90 0.16
N PHE A 80 19.47 -31.62 -0.29
CA PHE A 80 19.12 -30.30 -0.82
C PHE A 80 19.26 -29.18 0.22
N PHE A 81 18.86 -29.43 1.47
CA PHE A 81 19.06 -28.47 2.55
C PHE A 81 20.54 -28.29 2.92
N ALA A 82 21.34 -29.35 2.85
CA ALA A 82 22.79 -29.25 3.04
C ALA A 82 23.45 -28.39 1.95
N ILE A 83 23.04 -28.56 0.69
CA ILE A 83 23.49 -27.71 -0.42
C ILE A 83 23.09 -26.25 -0.17
N ASP A 84 21.88 -26.00 0.33
CA ASP A 84 21.40 -24.65 0.62
C ASP A 84 22.19 -23.95 1.74
N ILE A 85 22.62 -24.68 2.77
CA ILE A 85 23.51 -24.13 3.81
C ILE A 85 24.80 -23.61 3.18
N ILE A 86 25.39 -24.38 2.26
CA ILE A 86 26.60 -23.97 1.53
C ILE A 86 26.30 -22.75 0.65
N LEU A 87 25.18 -22.77 -0.08
CA LEU A 87 24.76 -21.67 -0.96
C LEU A 87 24.53 -20.36 -0.20
N THR A 88 24.02 -20.44 1.04
CA THR A 88 23.74 -19.28 1.92
C THR A 88 24.98 -18.44 2.22
N PHE A 89 26.18 -19.04 2.22
CA PHE A 89 27.44 -18.29 2.37
C PHE A 89 27.80 -17.42 1.16
N PHE A 90 27.18 -17.69 0.00
CA PHE A 90 27.43 -16.97 -1.26
C PHE A 90 26.33 -15.98 -1.62
N ILE A 91 25.30 -15.80 -0.78
CA ILE A 91 24.16 -14.93 -1.07
C ILE A 91 24.37 -13.55 -0.43
N ALA A 92 24.30 -12.52 -1.27
CA ALA A 92 24.32 -11.14 -0.80
C ALA A 92 23.07 -10.82 0.03
N TYR A 93 23.20 -9.91 0.99
CA TYR A 93 22.07 -9.47 1.81
C TYR A 93 21.88 -7.96 1.72
N LEU A 94 20.65 -7.49 1.94
CA LEU A 94 20.35 -6.07 2.09
C LEU A 94 20.65 -5.62 3.52
N ASP A 95 21.50 -4.61 3.67
CA ASP A 95 21.75 -4.00 4.98
C ASP A 95 20.58 -3.08 5.38
N GLN A 96 20.15 -3.16 6.64
CA GLN A 96 18.96 -2.44 7.12
C GLN A 96 19.19 -0.94 7.30
N LYS A 97 20.44 -0.51 7.48
CA LYS A 97 20.79 0.90 7.68
C LYS A 97 21.06 1.58 6.35
N SER A 98 21.95 1.00 5.54
CA SER A 98 22.36 1.60 4.26
C SER A 98 21.41 1.27 3.10
N TYR A 99 20.54 0.25 3.22
CA TYR A 99 19.73 -0.27 2.12
C TYR A 99 20.53 -0.69 0.88
N LEU A 100 21.85 -0.89 1.04
CA LEU A 100 22.73 -1.38 0.00
C LEU A 100 22.91 -2.89 0.10
N LEU A 101 23.10 -3.52 -1.06
CA LEU A 101 23.48 -4.93 -1.13
C LEU A 101 24.92 -5.09 -0.66
N VAL A 102 25.11 -5.85 0.42
CA VAL A 102 26.42 -6.21 0.95
C VAL A 102 26.86 -7.51 0.32
N ASP A 103 27.98 -7.46 -0.38
CA ASP A 103 28.56 -8.59 -1.14
C ASP A 103 29.88 -9.11 -0.54
N ASN A 104 30.30 -8.60 0.62
CA ASN A 104 31.55 -9.01 1.27
C ASN A 104 31.40 -10.40 1.94
N PRO A 105 32.10 -11.46 1.48
CA PRO A 105 31.92 -12.82 1.99
C PRO A 105 32.18 -12.96 3.50
N LYS A 106 33.12 -12.19 4.06
CA LYS A 106 33.43 -12.23 5.49
C LYS A 106 32.25 -11.72 6.33
N ARG A 107 31.58 -10.65 5.87
CA ARG A 107 30.40 -10.09 6.55
C ARG A 107 29.18 -11.01 6.39
N ILE A 108 29.00 -11.62 5.21
CA ILE A 108 27.95 -12.62 4.96
C ILE A 108 28.12 -13.81 5.90
N ALA A 109 29.32 -14.41 5.95
CA ALA A 109 29.62 -15.54 6.80
C ALA A 109 29.44 -15.21 8.29
N ALA A 110 29.99 -14.09 8.77
CA ALA A 110 29.85 -13.68 10.17
C ALA A 110 28.38 -13.51 10.58
N ARG A 111 27.57 -12.87 9.72
CA ARG A 111 26.14 -12.70 9.94
C ARG A 111 25.42 -14.05 10.01
N TYR A 112 25.69 -14.95 9.07
CA TYR A 112 25.01 -16.24 9.00
C TYR A 112 25.39 -17.17 10.17
N ILE A 113 26.68 -17.25 10.50
CA ILE A 113 27.21 -18.06 11.61
C ILE A 113 26.63 -17.58 12.95
N SER A 114 26.54 -16.28 13.17
CA SER A 114 26.03 -15.72 14.43
C SER A 114 24.52 -15.85 14.60
N SER A 115 23.74 -16.03 13.53
CA SER A 115 22.27 -15.97 13.60
C SER A 115 21.61 -17.34 13.46
N TRP A 116 21.86 -18.04 12.36
CA TRP A 116 20.99 -19.14 11.93
C TRP A 116 21.72 -20.45 11.66
N PHE A 117 23.03 -20.39 11.43
CA PHE A 117 23.84 -21.52 10.99
C PHE A 117 23.70 -22.76 11.90
N ILE A 118 23.84 -22.60 13.22
CA ILE A 118 23.80 -23.73 14.17
C ILE A 118 22.46 -24.47 14.07
N PHE A 119 21.35 -23.74 14.02
CA PHE A 119 20.02 -24.35 13.93
C PHE A 119 19.78 -25.00 12.56
N ASP A 120 20.25 -24.37 11.48
CA ASP A 120 20.12 -24.93 10.13
C ASP A 120 20.91 -26.25 10.02
N VAL A 121 22.14 -26.29 10.55
CA VAL A 121 22.96 -27.51 10.61
C VAL A 121 22.29 -28.58 11.45
N CYS A 122 21.88 -28.28 12.69
CA CYS A 122 21.19 -29.24 13.55
C CYS A 122 19.91 -29.78 12.90
N SER A 123 19.17 -28.96 12.14
CA SER A 123 17.97 -29.40 11.43
C SER A 123 18.25 -30.28 10.22
N THR A 124 19.50 -30.31 9.71
CA THR A 124 19.90 -31.00 8.47
C THR A 124 20.58 -32.34 8.72
N ILE A 125 21.02 -32.60 9.96
CA ILE A 125 21.69 -33.85 10.33
C ILE A 125 20.70 -35.04 10.24
N PRO A 126 21.01 -36.12 9.50
CA PRO A 126 20.15 -37.29 9.39
C PRO A 126 20.28 -38.21 10.62
N TYR A 127 19.67 -37.81 11.75
CA TYR A 127 19.78 -38.50 13.04
C TYR A 127 19.34 -39.98 12.99
N GLN A 128 18.40 -40.32 12.12
CA GLN A 128 17.89 -41.69 11.95
C GLN A 128 18.95 -42.64 11.38
N SER A 129 19.80 -42.16 10.47
CA SER A 129 20.89 -42.92 9.85
C SER A 129 21.96 -43.32 10.87
N PHE A 130 22.25 -42.44 11.84
CA PHE A 130 23.18 -42.74 12.94
C PHE A 130 22.65 -43.83 13.88
N GLY A 131 21.34 -43.85 14.15
CA GLY A 131 20.72 -44.91 14.96
C GLY A 131 20.86 -46.30 14.33
N LEU A 132 20.81 -46.38 12.99
CA LEU A 132 20.99 -47.62 12.23
C LEU A 132 22.46 -48.07 12.20
N LEU A 133 23.39 -47.12 12.00
CA LEU A 133 24.84 -47.36 11.95
C LEU A 133 25.43 -47.79 13.29
N PHE A 134 25.02 -47.17 14.40
CA PHE A 134 25.60 -47.43 15.72
C PHE A 134 25.00 -48.64 16.46
N LYS A 135 24.10 -49.44 15.84
CA LYS A 135 23.50 -50.68 16.37
C LYS A 135 23.00 -50.63 17.83
N LYS A 136 22.72 -49.44 18.39
CA LYS A 136 22.19 -49.28 19.76
C LYS A 136 20.67 -49.34 19.74
N ARG A 137 20.13 -50.57 19.84
CA ARG A 137 18.68 -50.88 19.84
C ARG A 137 17.88 -50.16 20.95
N ALA A 138 18.54 -49.71 22.02
CA ALA A 138 17.91 -49.10 23.20
C ALA A 138 17.44 -47.64 23.02
N ASN A 139 18.00 -46.87 22.08
CA ASN A 139 17.74 -45.41 21.97
C ASN A 139 16.92 -45.01 20.74
N GLY A 140 16.24 -45.95 20.07
CA GLY A 140 15.55 -45.72 18.79
C GLY A 140 14.40 -44.70 18.84
N LEU A 141 13.84 -44.38 20.01
CA LEU A 141 12.86 -43.29 20.15
C LEU A 141 13.55 -41.92 20.23
N ALA A 142 14.66 -41.83 20.97
CA ALA A 142 15.41 -40.58 21.13
C ALA A 142 15.94 -40.06 19.78
N TYR A 143 16.50 -40.93 18.95
CA TYR A 143 16.94 -40.55 17.60
C TYR A 143 15.79 -40.08 16.70
N ARG A 144 14.59 -40.67 16.85
CA ARG A 144 13.39 -40.22 16.13
C ARG A 144 12.86 -38.88 16.65
N MET A 145 12.92 -38.64 17.96
CA MET A 145 12.55 -37.33 18.52
C MET A 145 13.53 -36.24 18.07
N LEU A 146 14.83 -36.54 17.93
CA LEU A 146 15.80 -35.60 17.35
C LEU A 146 15.47 -35.24 15.90
N ASN A 147 14.80 -36.13 15.16
CA ASN A 147 14.34 -35.84 13.79
C ASN A 147 13.34 -34.68 13.74
N MET A 148 12.64 -34.37 14.84
CA MET A 148 11.73 -33.22 14.93
C MET A 148 12.44 -31.87 14.81
N LEU A 149 13.78 -31.83 14.96
CA LEU A 149 14.58 -30.62 14.69
C LEU A 149 14.44 -30.15 13.23
N ARG A 150 14.03 -31.04 12.30
CA ARG A 150 13.68 -30.67 10.93
C ARG A 150 12.55 -29.63 10.85
N LEU A 151 11.66 -29.57 11.85
CA LEU A 151 10.61 -28.55 11.91
C LEU A 151 11.16 -27.12 12.00
N TRP A 152 12.42 -26.93 12.40
CA TRP A 152 13.09 -25.64 12.33
C TRP A 152 13.04 -25.02 10.92
N ARG A 153 13.05 -25.86 9.88
CA ARG A 153 12.98 -25.44 8.47
C ARG A 153 11.69 -24.65 8.15
N LEU A 154 10.62 -24.78 8.95
CA LEU A 154 9.38 -24.01 8.83
C LEU A 154 9.58 -22.49 8.91
N ARG A 155 10.69 -22.00 9.49
CA ARG A 155 11.07 -20.58 9.47
C ARG A 155 11.05 -20.00 8.05
N ARG A 156 11.40 -20.80 7.03
CA ARG A 156 11.38 -20.39 5.62
C ARG A 156 9.95 -20.05 5.15
N LEU A 157 8.95 -20.83 5.55
CA LEU A 157 7.54 -20.53 5.27
C LEU A 157 7.08 -19.26 5.99
N SER A 158 7.51 -19.05 7.24
CA SER A 158 7.23 -17.80 7.96
C SER A 158 7.81 -16.57 7.25
N ALA A 159 9.04 -16.69 6.73
CA ALA A 159 9.67 -15.63 5.94
C ALA A 159 8.97 -15.41 4.59
N LEU A 160 8.45 -16.47 3.96
CA LEU A 160 7.62 -16.36 2.76
C LEU A 160 6.35 -15.54 3.04
N PHE A 161 5.57 -15.91 4.06
CA PHE A 161 4.35 -15.16 4.39
C PHE A 161 4.64 -13.70 4.72
N ALA A 162 5.75 -13.40 5.40
CA ALA A 162 6.17 -12.02 5.67
C ALA A 162 6.53 -11.23 4.40
N ARG A 163 6.93 -11.90 3.32
CA ARG A 163 7.15 -11.28 1.99
C ARG A 163 5.86 -11.16 1.19
N LEU A 164 5.02 -12.20 1.18
CA LEU A 164 3.74 -12.19 0.47
C LEU A 164 2.80 -11.12 1.04
N GLU A 165 2.78 -10.94 2.36
CA GLU A 165 2.01 -9.86 3.02
C GLU A 165 2.45 -8.45 2.59
N LYS A 166 3.66 -8.29 2.02
CA LYS A 166 4.20 -7.01 1.53
C LYS A 166 4.16 -6.90 0.00
N ASP A 167 3.80 -7.95 -0.73
CA ASP A 167 3.74 -7.92 -2.19
C ASP A 167 2.43 -7.25 -2.63
N ILE A 168 2.53 -6.07 -3.24
CA ILE A 168 1.40 -5.27 -3.71
C ILE A 168 0.55 -5.98 -4.78
N ARG A 169 1.06 -7.05 -5.40
CA ARG A 169 0.34 -7.82 -6.42
C ARG A 169 -0.62 -8.84 -5.83
N LEU A 170 -0.52 -9.10 -4.53
CA LEU A 170 -1.33 -10.09 -3.83
C LEU A 170 -2.31 -9.40 -2.89
N ASP A 171 -3.49 -10.00 -2.75
CA ASP A 171 -4.48 -9.54 -1.79
C ASP A 171 -4.03 -9.89 -0.36
N TYR A 172 -3.93 -8.85 0.47
CA TYR A 172 -3.58 -8.96 1.87
C TYR A 172 -4.58 -9.83 2.64
N TYR A 173 -5.88 -9.72 2.34
CA TYR A 173 -6.94 -10.48 3.02
C TYR A 173 -6.73 -12.00 2.84
N TRP A 174 -6.61 -12.44 1.59
CA TRP A 174 -6.44 -13.86 1.26
C TRP A 174 -5.12 -14.41 1.78
N THR A 175 -4.03 -13.66 1.66
CA THR A 175 -2.71 -14.07 2.17
C THR A 175 -2.76 -14.36 3.67
N ARG A 176 -3.44 -13.50 4.45
CA ARG A 176 -3.59 -13.69 5.88
C ARG A 176 -4.49 -14.87 6.24
N CYS A 177 -5.61 -15.06 5.54
CA CYS A 177 -6.50 -16.21 5.73
C CYS A 177 -5.78 -17.55 5.45
N ILE A 178 -5.03 -17.65 4.34
CA ILE A 178 -4.26 -18.84 3.99
C ILE A 178 -3.24 -19.18 5.09
N LYS A 179 -2.55 -18.17 5.62
CA LYS A 179 -1.60 -18.33 6.73
C LYS A 179 -2.27 -18.90 7.99
N LEU A 180 -3.41 -18.35 8.39
CA LEU A 180 -4.16 -18.83 9.56
C LEU A 180 -4.63 -20.27 9.37
N ILE A 181 -5.22 -20.59 8.21
CA ILE A 181 -5.65 -21.96 7.87
C ILE A 181 -4.46 -22.93 7.91
N SER A 182 -3.32 -22.55 7.34
CA SER A 182 -2.12 -23.38 7.32
C SER A 182 -1.61 -23.70 8.73
N VAL A 183 -1.59 -22.71 9.62
CA VAL A 183 -1.20 -22.90 11.03
C VAL A 183 -2.18 -23.82 11.75
N THR A 184 -3.49 -23.63 11.55
CA THR A 184 -4.51 -24.49 12.17
C THR A 184 -4.42 -25.93 11.69
N LEU A 185 -4.30 -26.16 10.38
CA LEU A 185 -4.15 -27.51 9.81
C LEU A 185 -2.90 -28.21 10.35
N PHE A 186 -1.77 -27.49 10.44
CA PHE A 186 -0.54 -28.03 10.99
C PHE A 186 -0.66 -28.38 12.48
N ALA A 187 -1.35 -27.54 13.27
CA ALA A 187 -1.60 -27.82 14.69
C ALA A 187 -2.48 -29.07 14.90
N VAL A 188 -3.54 -29.23 14.11
CA VAL A 188 -4.41 -30.42 14.11
C VAL A 188 -3.61 -31.67 13.72
N HIS A 189 -2.83 -31.59 12.65
CA HIS A 189 -2.00 -32.70 12.19
C HIS A 189 -0.98 -33.14 13.25
N CYS A 190 -0.22 -32.20 13.81
CA CYS A 190 0.78 -32.52 14.84
C CYS A 190 0.14 -33.13 16.09
N SER A 191 -0.94 -32.53 16.57
CA SER A 191 -1.58 -32.97 17.83
C SER A 191 -2.23 -34.34 17.68
N GLY A 192 -2.88 -34.63 16.54
CA GLY A 192 -3.37 -35.97 16.22
C GLY A 192 -2.24 -37.01 16.18
N CYS A 193 -1.12 -36.70 15.51
CA CYS A 193 0.05 -37.60 15.47
C CYS A 193 0.63 -37.84 16.87
N PHE A 194 0.82 -36.81 17.67
CA PHE A 194 1.35 -36.96 19.03
C PHE A 194 0.41 -37.75 19.94
N ASN A 195 -0.90 -37.53 19.86
CA ASN A 195 -1.86 -38.29 20.66
C ASN A 195 -1.90 -39.78 20.28
N TYR A 196 -1.81 -40.09 18.97
CA TYR A 196 -1.66 -41.46 18.51
C TYR A 196 -0.36 -42.09 19.01
N LEU A 197 0.76 -41.35 18.97
CA LEU A 197 2.05 -41.83 19.48
C LEU A 197 1.98 -42.19 20.98
N ILE A 198 1.31 -41.36 21.79
CA ILE A 198 1.13 -41.63 23.22
C ILE A 198 0.34 -42.92 23.44
N ALA A 199 -0.76 -43.11 22.70
CA ALA A 199 -1.58 -44.32 22.77
C ALA A 199 -0.83 -45.58 22.30
N ASP A 200 -0.11 -45.50 21.17
CA ASP A 200 0.63 -46.65 20.62
C ASP A 200 1.75 -47.12 21.55
N ARG A 201 2.36 -46.20 22.31
CA ARG A 201 3.44 -46.50 23.26
C ARG A 201 2.95 -46.88 24.65
N TYR A 202 1.65 -46.78 24.93
CA TYR A 202 1.11 -47.17 26.23
C TYR A 202 1.11 -48.70 26.39
N PRO A 203 1.50 -49.25 27.57
CA PRO A 203 1.61 -50.70 27.76
C PRO A 203 0.30 -51.46 27.55
N ASN A 204 -0.82 -50.90 28.01
CA ASN A 204 -2.15 -51.53 27.96
C ASN A 204 -3.00 -50.89 26.85
N PRO A 205 -3.14 -51.51 25.66
CA PRO A 205 -3.78 -50.87 24.51
C PRO A 205 -5.25 -50.52 24.75
N ALA A 206 -5.98 -51.34 25.51
CA ALA A 206 -7.39 -51.13 25.82
C ALA A 206 -7.67 -49.91 26.71
N ARG A 207 -6.68 -49.40 27.44
CA ARG A 207 -6.81 -48.21 28.32
C ARG A 207 -6.22 -46.96 27.66
N THR A 208 -6.61 -46.72 26.41
CA THR A 208 -6.20 -45.56 25.61
C THR A 208 -7.42 -45.00 24.89
N TRP A 209 -7.37 -43.71 24.54
CA TRP A 209 -8.49 -43.02 23.87
C TRP A 209 -9.01 -43.71 22.61
N ILE A 210 -8.12 -44.34 21.83
CA ILE A 210 -8.48 -45.09 20.61
C ILE A 210 -8.77 -46.55 20.90
N GLY A 211 -8.08 -47.17 21.85
CA GLY A 211 -8.22 -48.59 22.16
C GLY A 211 -9.49 -48.95 22.91
N ALA A 212 -10.07 -48.00 23.65
CA ALA A 212 -11.40 -48.16 24.25
C ALA A 212 -12.51 -48.21 23.19
N ALA A 213 -12.40 -47.41 22.13
CA ALA A 213 -13.34 -47.41 21.01
C ALA A 213 -13.07 -48.53 19.99
N ILE A 214 -11.80 -48.83 19.73
CA ILE A 214 -11.34 -49.80 18.71
C ILE A 214 -10.32 -50.76 19.37
N PRO A 215 -10.77 -51.90 19.93
CA PRO A 215 -9.94 -52.81 20.72
C PRO A 215 -8.67 -53.33 20.00
N ASN A 216 -8.68 -53.41 18.66
CA ASN A 216 -7.57 -53.87 17.83
C ASN A 216 -7.02 -52.79 16.88
N TYR A 217 -7.04 -51.51 17.28
CA TYR A 217 -6.64 -50.39 16.40
C TYR A 217 -5.23 -50.53 15.77
N ARG A 218 -4.32 -51.30 16.37
CA ARG A 218 -2.95 -51.50 15.84
C ARG A 218 -2.91 -52.32 14.55
N SER A 219 -3.87 -53.23 14.33
CA SER A 219 -3.98 -54.03 13.11
C SER A 219 -4.75 -53.34 12.01
N GLU A 220 -5.46 -52.25 12.32
CA GLU A 220 -6.21 -51.48 11.34
C GLU A 220 -5.31 -50.83 10.29
N SER A 221 -5.89 -50.45 9.15
CA SER A 221 -5.17 -49.71 8.12
C SER A 221 -4.59 -48.39 8.67
N LEU A 222 -3.50 -47.90 8.07
CA LEU A 222 -2.92 -46.59 8.43
C LEU A 222 -3.93 -45.46 8.21
N TRP A 223 -4.78 -45.59 7.19
CA TRP A 223 -5.84 -44.63 6.89
C TRP A 223 -6.82 -44.48 8.05
N VAL A 224 -7.37 -45.59 8.56
CA VAL A 224 -8.31 -45.57 9.69
C VAL A 224 -7.67 -44.92 10.91
N ARG A 225 -6.46 -45.36 11.29
CA ARG A 225 -5.75 -44.81 12.46
C ARG A 225 -5.48 -43.31 12.33
N TYR A 226 -5.02 -42.86 11.16
CA TYR A 226 -4.72 -41.46 10.91
C TYR A 226 -5.99 -40.59 10.91
N VAL A 227 -7.04 -41.00 10.18
CA VAL A 227 -8.30 -40.26 10.11
C VAL A 227 -8.94 -40.16 11.49
N THR A 228 -8.97 -41.24 12.28
CA THR A 228 -9.49 -41.23 13.65
C THR A 228 -8.70 -40.27 14.56
N SER A 229 -7.38 -40.17 14.38
CA SER A 229 -6.53 -39.26 15.16
C SER A 229 -6.72 -37.79 14.77
N ILE A 230 -6.89 -37.52 13.48
CA ILE A 230 -7.24 -36.17 13.00
C ILE A 230 -8.64 -35.78 13.46
N TYR A 231 -9.61 -36.69 13.43
CA TYR A 231 -10.96 -36.49 13.93
C TYR A 231 -10.98 -36.14 15.43
N TRP A 232 -10.23 -36.87 16.26
CA TRP A 232 -10.05 -36.51 17.67
C TRP A 232 -9.43 -35.11 17.85
N SER A 233 -8.39 -34.80 17.07
CA SER A 233 -7.68 -33.53 17.20
C SER A 233 -8.53 -32.34 16.77
N ILE A 234 -9.27 -32.45 15.65
CA ILE A 234 -10.12 -31.37 15.15
C ILE A 234 -11.32 -31.13 16.06
N THR A 235 -11.99 -32.18 16.55
CA THR A 235 -13.16 -32.05 17.44
C THR A 235 -12.80 -31.42 18.79
N THR A 236 -11.57 -31.66 19.27
CA THR A 236 -11.02 -31.00 20.47
C THR A 236 -10.61 -29.56 20.19
N LEU A 237 -9.98 -29.28 19.04
CA LEU A 237 -9.56 -27.93 18.64
C LEU A 237 -10.74 -26.98 18.40
N THR A 238 -11.80 -27.47 17.74
CA THR A 238 -13.03 -26.71 17.51
C THR A 238 -13.95 -26.67 18.73
N THR A 239 -13.50 -27.21 19.87
CA THR A 239 -14.24 -27.23 21.14
C THR A 239 -15.62 -27.89 21.04
N THR A 240 -15.79 -28.85 20.11
CA THR A 240 -17.04 -29.59 19.93
C THR A 240 -17.16 -30.71 20.96
N GLY A 241 -16.12 -31.53 21.10
CA GLY A 241 -15.99 -32.53 22.17
C GLY A 241 -17.17 -33.51 22.31
N TYR A 242 -17.45 -34.32 21.30
CA TYR A 242 -18.56 -35.29 21.34
C TYR A 242 -18.46 -36.32 22.49
N GLY A 243 -17.24 -36.62 22.96
CA GLY A 243 -16.99 -37.54 24.08
C GLY A 243 -16.82 -39.01 23.66
N ASP A 244 -16.99 -39.31 22.37
CA ASP A 244 -16.74 -40.62 21.75
C ASP A 244 -15.27 -41.06 21.85
N LEU A 245 -14.35 -40.10 21.81
CA LEU A 245 -12.91 -40.33 21.95
C LEU A 245 -12.37 -39.44 23.07
N HIS A 246 -12.06 -40.03 24.22
CA HIS A 246 -11.58 -39.30 25.39
C HIS A 246 -10.41 -40.03 26.07
N ALA A 247 -9.62 -39.29 26.85
CA ALA A 247 -8.44 -39.83 27.52
C ALA A 247 -8.81 -40.80 28.64
N GLU A 248 -8.24 -42.01 28.62
CA GLU A 248 -8.50 -43.09 29.59
C GLU A 248 -7.36 -43.27 30.60
N ASN A 249 -6.18 -42.73 30.27
CA ASN A 249 -5.00 -42.82 31.13
C ASN A 249 -4.45 -41.44 31.52
N PRO A 250 -3.75 -41.33 32.67
CA PRO A 250 -3.26 -40.04 33.16
C PRO A 250 -2.30 -39.31 32.21
N ARG A 251 -1.59 -40.04 31.34
CA ARG A 251 -0.64 -39.44 30.38
C ARG A 251 -1.39 -38.73 29.25
N GLU A 252 -2.43 -39.38 28.71
CA GLU A 252 -3.34 -38.78 27.73
C GLU A 252 -4.13 -37.63 28.34
N MET A 253 -4.57 -37.73 29.60
CA MET A 253 -5.26 -36.64 30.29
C MET A 253 -4.37 -35.40 30.41
N LEU A 254 -3.10 -35.57 30.77
CA LEU A 254 -2.13 -34.47 30.84
C LEU A 254 -1.91 -33.82 29.47
N PHE A 255 -1.67 -34.63 28.43
CA PHE A 255 -1.49 -34.13 27.06
C PHE A 255 -2.73 -33.38 26.57
N SER A 256 -3.92 -33.96 26.77
CA SER A 256 -5.20 -33.35 26.39
C SER A 256 -5.44 -32.03 27.12
N THR A 257 -5.09 -31.95 28.40
CA THR A 257 -5.19 -30.71 29.18
C THR A 257 -4.28 -29.61 28.61
N CYS A 258 -3.02 -29.92 28.32
CA CYS A 258 -2.11 -28.97 27.68
C CYS A 258 -2.60 -28.55 26.28
N TYR A 259 -3.14 -29.49 25.51
CA TYR A 259 -3.66 -29.22 24.17
C TYR A 259 -4.91 -28.33 24.22
N MET A 260 -5.83 -28.56 25.15
CA MET A 260 -7.01 -27.70 25.35
C MET A 260 -6.61 -26.26 25.72
N LEU A 261 -5.59 -26.07 26.58
CA LEU A 261 -5.04 -24.75 26.90
C LEU A 261 -4.44 -24.06 25.67
N PHE A 262 -3.69 -24.80 24.85
CA PHE A 262 -3.18 -24.29 23.58
C PHE A 262 -4.30 -23.90 22.61
N ASN A 263 -5.36 -24.73 22.51
CA ASN A 263 -6.51 -24.47 21.64
C ASN A 263 -7.26 -23.21 22.04
N LEU A 264 -7.40 -22.93 23.34
CA LEU A 264 -8.00 -21.69 23.83
C LEU A 264 -7.23 -20.46 23.29
N GLY A 265 -5.90 -20.48 23.36
CA GLY A 265 -5.05 -19.41 22.84
C GLY A 265 -5.11 -19.30 21.31
N LEU A 266 -5.05 -20.43 20.59
CA LEU A 266 -5.11 -20.45 19.13
C LEU A 266 -6.45 -19.93 18.61
N THR A 267 -7.57 -20.35 19.21
CA THR A 267 -8.91 -19.88 18.82
C THR A 267 -9.07 -18.39 19.07
N ALA A 268 -8.60 -17.87 20.22
CA ALA A 268 -8.59 -16.43 20.49
C ALA A 268 -7.76 -15.65 19.45
N TYR A 269 -6.59 -16.18 19.07
CA TYR A 269 -5.74 -15.59 18.04
C TYR A 269 -6.42 -15.54 16.67
N ILE A 270 -7.09 -16.62 16.25
CA ILE A 270 -7.82 -16.69 14.98
C ILE A 270 -8.96 -15.67 14.97
N ILE A 271 -9.78 -15.64 16.02
CA ILE A 271 -10.90 -14.69 16.15
C ILE A 271 -10.40 -13.25 16.09
N GLY A 272 -9.29 -12.93 16.79
CA GLY A 272 -8.71 -11.59 16.79
C GLY A 272 -8.23 -11.16 15.39
N ASN A 273 -7.55 -12.04 14.66
CA ASN A 273 -7.11 -11.72 13.30
C ASN A 273 -8.30 -11.57 12.33
N MET A 274 -9.29 -12.46 12.40
CA MET A 274 -10.49 -12.36 11.57
C MET A 274 -11.27 -11.08 11.84
N THR A 275 -11.40 -10.69 13.11
CA THR A 275 -12.04 -9.42 13.50
C THR A 275 -11.32 -8.23 12.87
N ASN A 276 -9.99 -8.17 12.94
CA ASN A 276 -9.21 -7.10 12.32
C ASN A 276 -9.45 -7.00 10.80
N LEU A 277 -9.49 -8.14 10.10
CA LEU A 277 -9.76 -8.17 8.67
C LEU A 277 -11.18 -7.69 8.33
N VAL A 278 -12.20 -8.11 9.10
CA VAL A 278 -13.59 -7.68 8.91
C VAL A 278 -13.75 -6.18 9.17
N VAL A 279 -13.12 -5.65 10.23
CA VAL A 279 -13.13 -4.22 10.55
C VAL A 279 -12.49 -3.42 9.41
N GLN A 280 -11.34 -3.85 8.91
CA GLN A 280 -10.65 -3.19 7.80
C GLN A 280 -11.50 -3.21 6.51
N GLY A 281 -12.07 -4.37 6.16
CA GLY A 281 -12.93 -4.51 4.97
C GLY A 281 -14.20 -3.66 5.02
N SER A 282 -14.74 -3.40 6.22
CA SER A 282 -15.97 -2.64 6.42
C SER A 282 -15.76 -1.16 6.71
N CYS A 283 -14.50 -0.71 6.85
CA CYS A 283 -14.16 0.64 7.33
C CYS A 283 -14.79 1.76 6.47
N ARG A 284 -14.72 1.63 5.15
CA ARG A 284 -15.27 2.63 4.21
C ARG A 284 -16.77 2.85 4.39
N THR A 285 -17.54 1.76 4.38
CA THR A 285 -19.00 1.83 4.55
C THR A 285 -19.39 2.32 5.95
N ARG A 286 -18.60 1.96 6.97
CA ARG A 286 -18.80 2.43 8.34
C ARG A 286 -18.63 3.95 8.44
N ASN A 287 -17.51 4.50 7.97
CA ASN A 287 -17.23 5.94 8.01
C ASN A 287 -18.30 6.76 7.27
N PHE A 288 -18.80 6.24 6.14
CA PHE A 288 -19.92 6.86 5.41
C PHE A 288 -21.20 6.93 6.26
N ARG A 289 -21.59 5.81 6.88
CA ARG A 289 -22.77 5.76 7.75
C ARG A 289 -22.63 6.67 8.96
N ASP A 290 -21.44 6.72 9.57
CA ASP A 290 -21.14 7.60 10.70
C ASP A 290 -21.30 9.08 10.30
N THR A 291 -20.82 9.45 9.11
CA THR A 291 -20.98 10.81 8.54
C THR A 291 -22.44 11.16 8.30
N ILE A 292 -23.20 10.27 7.68
CA ILE A 292 -24.66 10.45 7.45
C ILE A 292 -25.41 10.61 8.76
N HIS A 293 -25.07 9.80 9.76
CA HIS A 293 -25.70 9.85 11.08
C HIS A 293 -25.39 11.17 11.80
N ALA A 294 -24.13 11.61 11.81
CA ALA A 294 -23.73 12.89 12.38
C ALA A 294 -24.44 14.07 11.71
N ALA A 295 -24.52 14.08 10.37
CA ALA A 295 -25.23 15.11 9.62
C ALA A 295 -26.74 15.10 9.95
N SER A 296 -27.37 13.93 10.01
CA SER A 296 -28.78 13.81 10.38
C SER A 296 -29.05 14.30 11.80
N GLN A 297 -28.16 14.00 12.76
CA GLN A 297 -28.27 14.51 14.13
C GLN A 297 -28.13 16.04 14.20
N PHE A 298 -27.19 16.60 13.44
CA PHE A 298 -27.03 18.05 13.32
C PHE A 298 -28.30 18.72 12.79
N ALA A 299 -28.90 18.17 11.72
CA ALA A 299 -30.14 18.71 11.17
C ALA A 299 -31.31 18.63 12.15
N ALA A 300 -31.43 17.52 12.89
CA ALA A 300 -32.49 17.34 13.89
C ALA A 300 -32.33 18.30 15.08
N ARG A 301 -31.11 18.44 15.61
CA ARG A 301 -30.81 19.30 16.77
C ARG A 301 -31.12 20.78 16.49
N ASN A 302 -30.85 21.22 15.26
CA ASN A 302 -31.08 22.60 14.83
C ASN A 302 -32.45 22.81 14.17
N GLN A 303 -33.33 21.79 14.17
CA GLN A 303 -34.68 21.86 13.59
C GLN A 303 -34.70 22.34 12.13
N LEU A 304 -33.72 21.88 11.33
CA LEU A 304 -33.64 22.29 9.94
C LEU A 304 -34.86 21.82 9.15
N PRO A 305 -35.40 22.65 8.22
CA PRO A 305 -36.47 22.26 7.33
C PRO A 305 -36.12 20.99 6.54
N LYS A 306 -37.13 20.16 6.28
CA LYS A 306 -36.99 18.88 5.56
C LYS A 306 -36.21 19.03 4.25
N ARG A 307 -36.46 20.11 3.50
CA ARG A 307 -35.77 20.40 2.24
C ARG A 307 -34.25 20.49 2.41
N ILE A 308 -33.76 21.30 3.35
CA ILE A 308 -32.32 21.49 3.57
C ILE A 308 -31.68 20.20 4.04
N ARG A 309 -32.37 19.45 4.91
CA ARG A 309 -31.89 18.14 5.38
C ARG A 309 -31.73 17.15 4.22
N ASP A 310 -32.73 17.04 3.35
CA ASP A 310 -32.72 16.10 2.24
C ASP A 310 -31.66 16.50 1.20
N GLU A 311 -31.47 17.80 0.94
CA GLU A 311 -30.38 18.34 0.10
C GLU A 311 -28.99 18.02 0.68
N MET A 312 -28.77 18.24 1.98
CA MET A 312 -27.51 17.93 2.67
C MET A 312 -27.20 16.42 2.63
N LEU A 313 -28.17 15.55 2.91
CA LEU A 313 -27.95 14.10 2.88
C LEU A 313 -27.69 13.59 1.46
N ALA A 314 -28.41 14.13 0.46
CA ALA A 314 -28.16 13.82 -0.94
C ALA A 314 -26.75 14.20 -1.37
N HIS A 315 -26.25 15.37 -0.93
CA HIS A 315 -24.87 15.80 -1.16
C HIS A 315 -23.85 14.83 -0.58
N ILE A 316 -24.00 14.42 0.67
CA ILE A 316 -23.08 13.46 1.31
C ILE A 316 -23.10 12.10 0.60
N CYS A 317 -24.28 11.61 0.20
CA CYS A 317 -24.42 10.35 -0.55
C CYS A 317 -23.72 10.41 -1.91
N LEU A 318 -23.88 11.54 -2.59
CA LEU A 318 -23.26 11.78 -3.89
C LEU A 318 -21.75 11.90 -3.75
N ARG A 319 -21.27 12.65 -2.75
CA ARG A 319 -19.85 12.75 -2.39
C ARG A 319 -19.24 11.37 -2.18
N TYR A 320 -19.86 10.49 -1.38
CA TYR A 320 -19.38 9.12 -1.15
C TYR A 320 -19.28 8.28 -2.43
N LYS A 321 -20.29 8.37 -3.31
CA LYS A 321 -20.25 7.67 -4.62
C LYS A 321 -19.10 8.18 -5.50
N THR A 322 -18.80 9.47 -5.42
CA THR A 322 -17.73 10.12 -6.19
C THR A 322 -16.38 10.16 -5.47
N GLU A 323 -16.30 9.69 -4.23
CA GLU A 323 -15.09 9.82 -3.39
C GLU A 323 -13.92 9.04 -3.97
N GLY A 324 -14.18 7.90 -4.61
CA GLY A 324 -13.17 7.15 -5.36
C GLY A 324 -12.58 7.91 -6.56
N LEU A 325 -13.20 9.02 -6.98
CA LEU A 325 -12.68 9.92 -8.01
C LEU A 325 -11.77 11.01 -7.42
N LYS A 326 -11.87 11.30 -6.12
CA LYS A 326 -11.03 12.30 -5.45
C LYS A 326 -9.64 11.73 -5.19
N GLN A 327 -8.77 11.83 -6.20
CA GLN A 327 -7.39 11.32 -6.18
C GLN A 327 -6.39 12.27 -5.51
N LYS A 328 -6.84 13.40 -4.93
CA LYS A 328 -5.95 14.45 -4.39
C LYS A 328 -4.97 13.91 -3.34
N GLU A 329 -5.46 13.18 -2.34
CA GLU A 329 -4.61 12.59 -1.29
C GLU A 329 -3.57 11.62 -1.85
N THR A 330 -3.93 10.86 -2.89
CA THR A 330 -3.00 9.93 -3.56
C THR A 330 -1.92 10.70 -4.32
N LEU A 331 -2.29 11.73 -5.07
CA LEU A 331 -1.35 12.55 -5.82
C LEU A 331 -0.43 13.37 -4.91
N ASP A 332 -0.92 13.83 -3.76
CA ASP A 332 -0.15 14.59 -2.77
C ASP A 332 0.91 13.73 -2.06
N SER A 333 0.70 12.40 -2.01
CA SER A 333 1.71 11.46 -1.52
C SER A 333 2.89 11.28 -2.50
N LEU A 334 2.74 11.70 -3.75
CA LEU A 334 3.77 11.55 -4.78
C LEU A 334 4.76 12.74 -4.77
N PRO A 335 6.05 12.50 -5.01
CA PRO A 335 7.02 13.57 -5.21
C PRO A 335 6.62 14.52 -6.36
N LYS A 336 6.98 15.81 -6.22
CA LYS A 336 6.65 16.87 -7.20
C LYS A 336 6.99 16.47 -8.64
N GLY A 337 8.13 15.85 -8.90
CA GLY A 337 8.53 15.44 -10.24
C GLY A 337 7.57 14.45 -10.91
N ILE A 338 7.12 13.42 -10.17
CA ILE A 338 6.17 12.42 -10.69
C ILE A 338 4.81 13.08 -10.91
N ARG A 339 4.35 13.90 -9.95
CA ARG A 339 3.09 14.63 -10.05
C ARG A 339 3.08 15.57 -11.26
N SER A 340 4.16 16.30 -11.52
CA SER A 340 4.32 17.14 -12.71
C SER A 340 4.27 16.33 -14.01
N SER A 341 4.91 15.16 -14.05
CA SER A 341 4.85 14.27 -15.23
C SER A 341 3.45 13.73 -15.49
N ILE A 342 2.71 13.38 -14.43
CA ILE A 342 1.31 12.94 -14.53
C ILE A 342 0.43 14.09 -15.04
N ALA A 343 0.56 15.28 -14.45
CA ALA A 343 -0.20 16.46 -14.84
C ALA A 343 0.04 16.83 -16.31
N TYR A 344 1.30 16.79 -16.76
CA TYR A 344 1.66 17.00 -18.17
C TYR A 344 0.92 16.03 -19.09
N HIS A 345 1.03 14.73 -18.84
CA HIS A 345 0.41 13.71 -19.69
C HIS A 345 -1.13 13.79 -19.71
N LEU A 346 -1.76 14.13 -18.58
CA LEU A 346 -3.21 14.17 -18.48
C LEU A 346 -3.83 15.47 -19.01
N PHE A 347 -3.21 16.62 -18.78
CA PHE A 347 -3.87 17.92 -18.93
C PHE A 347 -3.32 18.79 -20.05
N PHE A 348 -2.08 18.55 -20.53
CA PHE A 348 -1.51 19.34 -21.61
C PHE A 348 -2.39 19.41 -22.88
N PRO A 349 -2.96 18.30 -23.39
CA PRO A 349 -3.79 18.34 -24.60
C PRO A 349 -5.12 19.10 -24.43
N ILE A 350 -5.54 19.32 -23.19
CA ILE A 350 -6.76 20.06 -22.85
C ILE A 350 -6.44 21.55 -22.82
N ILE A 351 -5.39 21.92 -22.08
CA ILE A 351 -4.99 23.32 -21.88
C ILE A 351 -4.59 23.96 -23.22
N GLU A 352 -3.95 23.21 -24.12
CA GLU A 352 -3.59 23.68 -25.46
C GLU A 352 -4.81 24.14 -26.30
N LYS A 353 -5.98 23.54 -26.06
CA LYS A 353 -7.22 23.86 -26.80
C LYS A 353 -7.99 25.04 -26.22
N VAL A 354 -7.72 25.39 -24.95
CA VAL A 354 -8.40 26.48 -24.23
C VAL A 354 -8.13 27.79 -24.94
N TYR A 355 -9.19 28.57 -25.22
CA TYR A 355 -9.08 29.81 -25.99
C TYR A 355 -8.09 30.81 -25.37
N LEU A 356 -8.00 30.84 -24.03
CA LEU A 356 -7.17 31.77 -23.28
C LEU A 356 -5.68 31.60 -23.57
N PHE A 357 -5.24 30.35 -23.76
CA PHE A 357 -3.82 29.99 -23.88
C PHE A 357 -3.38 29.69 -25.31
N ARG A 358 -4.21 30.01 -26.32
CA ARG A 358 -3.82 29.85 -27.72
C ARG A 358 -2.67 30.77 -28.08
N GLY A 359 -1.59 30.19 -28.60
CA GLY A 359 -0.38 30.91 -29.02
C GLY A 359 0.62 31.20 -27.89
N VAL A 360 0.37 30.72 -26.68
CA VAL A 360 1.31 30.85 -25.54
C VAL A 360 2.51 29.92 -25.72
N SER A 361 3.68 30.36 -25.25
CA SER A 361 4.93 29.60 -25.29
C SER A 361 4.83 28.25 -24.57
N PHE A 362 5.64 27.28 -25.03
CA PHE A 362 5.71 25.96 -24.40
C PHE A 362 6.16 26.03 -22.93
N THR A 363 7.06 26.96 -22.60
CA THR A 363 7.57 27.16 -21.23
C THR A 363 6.48 27.61 -20.27
N CYS A 364 5.69 28.61 -20.65
CA CYS A 364 4.57 29.10 -19.86
C CYS A 364 3.48 28.02 -19.72
N MET A 365 3.19 27.29 -20.80
CA MET A 365 2.26 26.15 -20.77
C MET A 365 2.69 25.07 -19.78
N LEU A 366 3.98 24.72 -19.74
CA LEU A 366 4.50 23.74 -18.79
C LEU A 366 4.35 24.22 -17.34
N GLN A 367 4.67 25.49 -17.07
CA GLN A 367 4.48 26.09 -15.74
C GLN A 367 3.01 26.05 -15.32
N LEU A 368 2.07 26.40 -16.21
CA LEU A 368 0.64 26.32 -15.96
C LEU A 368 0.19 24.90 -15.63
N VAL A 369 0.56 23.92 -16.44
CA VAL A 369 0.14 22.52 -16.24
C VAL A 369 0.65 21.98 -14.89
N THR A 370 1.86 22.35 -14.49
CA THR A 370 2.43 21.91 -13.20
C THR A 370 1.85 22.64 -11.99
N ALA A 371 1.28 23.82 -12.18
CA ALA A 371 0.61 24.61 -11.14
C ALA A 371 -0.88 24.24 -10.97
N MET A 372 -1.48 23.60 -11.97
CA MET A 372 -2.89 23.22 -11.94
C MET A 372 -3.14 21.99 -11.06
N GLU A 373 -4.21 22.05 -10.29
CA GLU A 373 -4.70 20.95 -9.46
C GLU A 373 -6.02 20.42 -10.02
N ALA A 374 -6.12 19.10 -10.18
CA ALA A 374 -7.37 18.47 -10.59
C ALA A 374 -8.31 18.31 -9.40
N GLU A 375 -9.53 18.81 -9.54
CA GLU A 375 -10.60 18.71 -8.57
C GLU A 375 -11.85 18.06 -9.19
N TYR A 376 -12.57 17.28 -8.38
CA TYR A 376 -13.78 16.58 -8.81
C TYR A 376 -14.97 17.12 -8.03
N PHE A 377 -15.96 17.58 -8.78
CA PHE A 377 -17.18 18.16 -8.25
C PHE A 377 -18.37 17.26 -8.57
N PRO A 378 -19.23 16.95 -7.56
CA PRO A 378 -20.48 16.26 -7.79
C PRO A 378 -21.47 17.18 -8.52
N PRO A 379 -22.54 16.66 -9.17
CA PRO A 379 -23.57 17.51 -9.76
C PRO A 379 -24.30 18.36 -8.71
N ARG A 380 -24.73 19.55 -9.13
CA ARG A 380 -25.40 20.60 -8.35
C ARG A 380 -24.53 21.27 -7.30
N GLU A 381 -23.21 21.12 -7.38
CA GLU A 381 -22.28 21.92 -6.57
C GLU A 381 -22.15 23.33 -7.16
N LEU A 382 -22.23 24.34 -6.31
CA LEU A 382 -21.87 25.72 -6.63
C LEU A 382 -20.34 25.84 -6.53
N VAL A 383 -19.68 26.10 -7.65
CA VAL A 383 -18.21 26.21 -7.74
C VAL A 383 -17.75 27.64 -7.51
N ILE A 384 -18.48 28.62 -8.07
CA ILE A 384 -18.22 30.05 -7.91
C ILE A 384 -19.53 30.76 -7.63
N LEU A 385 -19.55 31.71 -6.70
CA LEU A 385 -20.70 32.57 -6.45
C LEU A 385 -20.54 33.94 -7.13
N LYS A 386 -21.65 34.49 -7.64
CA LYS A 386 -21.68 35.88 -8.14
C LYS A 386 -21.26 36.87 -7.04
N ASN A 387 -20.49 37.88 -7.44
CA ASN A 387 -19.90 38.91 -6.56
C ASN A 387 -18.86 38.39 -5.56
N GLU A 388 -18.45 37.13 -5.64
CA GLU A 388 -17.33 36.61 -4.85
C GLU A 388 -15.99 37.18 -5.35
N ALA A 389 -15.02 37.30 -4.45
CA ALA A 389 -13.67 37.68 -4.80
C ALA A 389 -13.00 36.58 -5.66
N PRO A 390 -12.28 36.92 -6.74
CA PRO A 390 -11.73 35.93 -7.65
C PRO A 390 -10.47 35.24 -7.08
N THR A 391 -10.66 34.11 -6.41
CA THR A 391 -9.57 33.32 -5.82
C THR A 391 -8.91 32.37 -6.82
N ASP A 392 -9.72 31.72 -7.66
CA ASP A 392 -9.30 30.62 -8.51
C ASP A 392 -9.94 30.71 -9.91
N VAL A 393 -9.25 30.12 -10.89
CA VAL A 393 -9.69 29.95 -12.27
C VAL A 393 -9.82 28.46 -12.57
N TYR A 394 -10.86 28.08 -13.30
CA TYR A 394 -11.20 26.68 -13.55
C TYR A 394 -11.31 26.36 -15.04
N ILE A 395 -10.74 25.24 -15.45
CA ILE A 395 -10.88 24.67 -16.79
C ILE A 395 -11.68 23.38 -16.71
N LEU A 396 -12.72 23.25 -17.52
CA LEU A 396 -13.58 22.07 -17.55
C LEU A 396 -12.93 20.95 -18.37
N VAL A 397 -12.51 19.87 -17.72
CA VAL A 397 -11.89 18.68 -18.35
C VAL A 397 -12.93 17.67 -18.81
N SER A 398 -13.95 17.43 -17.99
CA SER A 398 -15.11 16.62 -18.37
C SER A 398 -16.31 17.00 -17.52
N GLY A 399 -17.52 16.70 -18.02
CA GLY A 399 -18.77 17.07 -17.38
C GLY A 399 -19.42 18.28 -18.04
N ALA A 400 -20.28 18.96 -17.28
CA ALA A 400 -21.01 20.13 -17.76
C ALA A 400 -21.28 21.07 -16.59
N VAL A 401 -21.22 22.37 -16.87
CA VAL A 401 -21.34 23.43 -15.89
C VAL A 401 -22.26 24.51 -16.44
N GLU A 402 -23.17 25.02 -15.64
CA GLU A 402 -24.09 26.11 -15.97
C GLU A 402 -23.61 27.42 -15.33
N GLU A 403 -23.52 28.47 -16.14
CA GLU A 403 -23.41 29.84 -15.66
C GLU A 403 -24.81 30.41 -15.45
N ARG A 404 -25.06 30.94 -14.26
CA ARG A 404 -26.35 31.47 -13.82
C ARG A 404 -26.22 32.94 -13.46
N ILE A 405 -27.21 33.72 -13.91
CA ILE A 405 -27.39 35.11 -13.51
C ILE A 405 -28.72 35.21 -12.79
N GLU A 406 -28.72 35.93 -11.67
CA GLU A 406 -29.95 36.41 -11.04
C GLU A 406 -30.42 37.70 -11.72
N ILE A 407 -31.60 37.65 -12.36
CA ILE A 407 -32.30 38.79 -12.97
C ILE A 407 -33.66 38.90 -12.30
N ASP A 408 -33.96 40.05 -11.69
CA ASP A 408 -35.23 40.32 -11.00
C ASP A 408 -35.60 39.29 -9.90
N GLY A 409 -34.59 38.77 -9.18
CA GLY A 409 -34.76 37.77 -8.12
C GLY A 409 -35.01 36.33 -8.62
N VAL A 410 -34.87 36.08 -9.93
CA VAL A 410 -35.00 34.74 -10.53
C VAL A 410 -33.67 34.31 -11.13
N GLU A 411 -33.18 33.13 -10.75
CA GLU A 411 -32.02 32.51 -11.39
C GLU A 411 -32.35 32.10 -12.83
N LYS A 412 -31.63 32.64 -13.80
CA LYS A 412 -31.67 32.22 -15.21
C LYS A 412 -30.33 31.64 -15.62
N VAL A 413 -30.38 30.52 -16.35
CA VAL A 413 -29.20 29.92 -16.98
C VAL A 413 -28.81 30.79 -18.17
N GLN A 414 -27.62 31.37 -18.12
CA GLN A 414 -27.06 32.20 -19.19
C GLN A 414 -26.37 31.35 -20.25
N GLY A 415 -25.63 30.32 -19.82
CA GLY A 415 -24.85 29.48 -20.70
C GLY A 415 -24.50 28.14 -20.06
N VAL A 416 -24.28 27.13 -20.89
CA VAL A 416 -23.76 25.83 -20.48
C VAL A 416 -22.35 25.69 -21.03
N LEU A 417 -21.39 25.58 -20.12
CA LEU A 417 -20.00 25.31 -20.44
C LEU A 417 -19.77 23.81 -20.62
N SER A 418 -18.98 23.52 -21.63
CA SER A 418 -18.61 22.21 -22.14
C SER A 418 -17.10 21.97 -22.02
N THR A 419 -16.68 20.75 -22.31
CA THR A 419 -15.27 20.33 -22.14
C THR A 419 -14.30 21.19 -22.95
N GLY A 420 -13.22 21.64 -22.31
CA GLY A 420 -12.21 22.53 -22.88
C GLY A 420 -12.51 24.03 -22.71
N GLU A 421 -13.64 24.37 -22.11
CA GLU A 421 -13.98 25.75 -21.75
C GLU A 421 -13.45 26.11 -20.35
N ILE A 422 -13.26 27.40 -20.12
CA ILE A 422 -12.67 27.99 -18.92
C ILE A 422 -13.66 29.00 -18.34
N PHE A 423 -13.68 29.12 -17.01
CA PHE A 423 -14.48 30.09 -16.27
C PHE A 423 -13.72 30.63 -15.05
N GLY A 424 -14.14 31.81 -14.59
CA GLY A 424 -13.49 32.57 -13.50
C GLY A 424 -12.30 33.43 -13.96
N GLU A 425 -11.90 33.33 -15.23
CA GLU A 425 -10.79 34.07 -15.83
C GLU A 425 -11.05 35.58 -15.87
N ILE A 426 -12.30 35.99 -16.06
CA ILE A 426 -12.71 37.41 -16.09
C ILE A 426 -12.46 38.04 -14.71
N GLY A 427 -12.93 37.40 -13.63
CA GLY A 427 -12.68 37.91 -12.30
C GLY A 427 -11.19 37.97 -11.98
N ALA A 428 -10.47 36.88 -12.27
CA ALA A 428 -9.05 36.75 -11.97
C ALA A 428 -8.16 37.77 -12.68
N LEU A 429 -8.36 37.98 -13.98
CA LEU A 429 -7.48 38.82 -14.82
C LEU A 429 -7.93 40.27 -14.89
N CYS A 430 -9.24 40.55 -14.79
CA CYS A 430 -9.76 41.92 -14.78
C CYS A 430 -9.79 42.56 -13.37
N ASN A 431 -9.48 41.80 -12.31
CA ASN A 431 -9.63 42.23 -10.91
C ASN A 431 -11.04 42.72 -10.57
N VAL A 432 -12.07 42.03 -11.09
CA VAL A 432 -13.47 42.33 -10.81
C VAL A 432 -14.12 41.19 -10.03
N PRO A 433 -15.19 41.46 -9.24
CA PRO A 433 -15.97 40.40 -8.63
C PRO A 433 -16.54 39.44 -9.69
N GLN A 434 -16.74 38.18 -9.32
CA GLN A 434 -17.20 37.14 -10.24
C GLN A 434 -18.57 37.52 -10.85
N PRO A 435 -18.71 37.57 -12.19
CA PRO A 435 -19.91 38.09 -12.83
C PRO A 435 -21.10 37.12 -12.76
N PHE A 436 -20.82 35.82 -12.65
CA PHE A 436 -21.81 34.73 -12.74
C PHE A 436 -21.66 33.77 -11.57
N THR A 437 -22.78 33.14 -11.18
CA THR A 437 -22.77 31.97 -10.31
C THR A 437 -22.58 30.73 -11.18
N VAL A 438 -21.65 29.85 -10.81
CA VAL A 438 -21.28 28.69 -11.62
C VAL A 438 -21.67 27.42 -10.89
N CYS A 439 -22.55 26.61 -11.51
CA CYS A 439 -23.09 25.38 -10.91
C CYS A 439 -22.83 24.16 -11.81
N THR A 440 -22.38 23.06 -11.22
CA THR A 440 -22.20 21.80 -11.97
C THR A 440 -23.55 21.13 -12.26
N THR A 441 -23.73 20.55 -13.44
CA THR A 441 -24.95 19.80 -13.79
C THR A 441 -24.74 18.29 -13.78
N LYS A 442 -23.51 17.86 -14.08
CA LYS A 442 -23.03 16.49 -14.05
C LYS A 442 -21.85 16.40 -13.08
N VAL A 443 -21.39 15.18 -12.81
CA VAL A 443 -20.08 15.01 -12.18
C VAL A 443 -19.06 15.63 -13.14
N SER A 444 -18.33 16.63 -12.63
CA SER A 444 -17.42 17.43 -13.45
C SER A 444 -16.01 17.37 -12.88
N GLN A 445 -15.05 17.15 -13.77
CA GLN A 445 -13.63 17.26 -13.47
C GLN A 445 -13.15 18.64 -13.89
N LEU A 446 -12.61 19.40 -12.94
CA LEU A 446 -12.12 20.76 -13.15
C LEU A 446 -10.63 20.82 -12.86
N LEU A 447 -9.88 21.58 -13.65
CA LEU A 447 -8.51 21.98 -13.33
C LEU A 447 -8.55 23.36 -12.71
N ARG A 448 -8.07 23.46 -11.47
CA ARG A 448 -7.99 24.69 -10.71
C ARG A 448 -6.59 25.27 -10.78
N VAL A 449 -6.49 26.57 -11.03
CA VAL A 449 -5.28 27.37 -10.80
C VAL A 449 -5.64 28.60 -9.98
N SER A 450 -4.86 28.90 -8.94
CA SER A 450 -5.10 30.11 -8.14
C SER A 450 -4.79 31.36 -8.96
N THR A 451 -5.61 32.40 -8.80
CA THR A 451 -5.43 33.71 -9.44
C THR A 451 -4.03 34.28 -9.19
N ILE A 452 -3.49 34.11 -7.99
CA ILE A 452 -2.15 34.61 -7.61
C ILE A 452 -1.07 33.88 -8.42
N VAL A 453 -1.16 32.56 -8.49
CA VAL A 453 -0.20 31.72 -9.21
C VAL A 453 -0.29 31.98 -10.72
N LEU A 454 -1.50 32.09 -11.27
CA LEU A 454 -1.71 32.43 -12.67
C LEU A 454 -1.06 33.77 -13.02
N LYS A 455 -1.27 34.81 -12.20
CA LYS A 455 -0.64 36.12 -12.40
C LYS A 455 0.87 36.07 -12.32
N SER A 456 1.43 35.37 -11.32
CA SER A 456 2.87 35.18 -11.19
C SER A 456 3.48 34.54 -12.45
N ILE A 457 2.86 33.48 -12.98
CA ILE A 457 3.33 32.80 -14.19
C ILE A 457 3.29 33.75 -15.41
N LEU A 458 2.24 34.57 -15.53
CA LEU A 458 2.14 35.55 -16.62
C LEU A 458 3.10 36.73 -16.45
N GLU A 459 3.43 37.13 -15.22
CA GLU A 459 4.43 38.17 -14.95
C GLU A 459 5.85 37.71 -15.30
N ASP A 460 6.15 36.43 -15.03
CA ASP A 460 7.41 35.80 -15.43
C ASP A 460 7.55 35.68 -16.95
N ASN A 461 6.43 35.53 -17.69
CA ASN A 461 6.39 35.39 -19.15
C ASN A 461 5.66 36.58 -19.80
N LYS A 462 6.33 37.75 -19.86
CA LYS A 462 5.72 39.02 -20.31
C LYS A 462 5.13 38.99 -21.72
N GLU A 463 5.76 38.28 -22.66
CA GLU A 463 5.26 38.14 -24.03
C GLU A 463 3.95 37.35 -24.07
N ASP A 464 3.89 36.25 -23.31
CA ASP A 464 2.69 35.41 -23.19
C ASP A 464 1.54 36.12 -22.51
N LYS A 465 1.83 37.02 -21.54
CA LYS A 465 0.82 37.86 -20.89
C LYS A 465 0.03 38.70 -21.91
N GLN A 466 0.70 39.28 -22.90
CA GLN A 466 0.04 40.09 -23.93
C GLN A 466 -0.86 39.23 -24.82
N ILE A 467 -0.42 38.02 -25.15
CA ILE A 467 -1.22 37.05 -25.92
C ILE A 467 -2.50 36.69 -25.15
N VAL A 468 -2.37 36.37 -23.86
CA VAL A 468 -3.49 36.04 -22.97
C VAL A 468 -4.48 37.20 -22.87
N LEU A 469 -4.01 38.43 -22.68
CA LEU A 469 -4.88 39.63 -22.63
C LEU A 469 -5.62 39.83 -23.96
N ASN A 470 -4.92 39.72 -25.09
CA ASN A 470 -5.52 39.81 -26.42
C ASN A 470 -6.61 38.74 -26.64
N ASN A 471 -6.37 37.51 -26.19
CA ASN A 471 -7.34 36.42 -26.29
C ASN A 471 -8.62 36.71 -25.49
N ILE A 472 -8.50 37.31 -24.31
CA ILE A 472 -9.66 37.76 -23.50
C ILE A 472 -10.43 38.84 -24.22
N PHE A 473 -9.74 39.89 -24.71
CA PHE A 473 -10.36 41.00 -25.42
C PHE A 473 -11.10 40.54 -26.68
N GLN A 474 -10.55 39.59 -27.43
CA GLN A 474 -11.23 39.04 -28.60
C GLN A 474 -12.52 38.29 -28.23
N LYS A 475 -12.55 37.57 -27.09
CA LYS A 475 -13.75 36.87 -26.64
C LYS A 475 -14.81 37.83 -26.11
N THR A 476 -14.41 38.80 -25.27
CA THR A 476 -15.34 39.82 -24.75
C THR A 476 -15.84 40.73 -25.86
N GLY A 477 -14.98 41.16 -26.79
CA GLY A 477 -15.35 41.96 -27.97
C GLY A 477 -16.29 41.25 -28.94
N LYS A 478 -16.15 39.93 -29.15
CA LYS A 478 -17.10 39.13 -29.94
C LYS A 478 -18.46 38.93 -29.24
N SER A 479 -18.47 38.81 -27.91
CA SER A 479 -19.70 38.65 -27.14
C SER A 479 -20.53 39.95 -27.05
N VAL A 480 -19.87 41.11 -27.14
CA VAL A 480 -20.51 42.44 -27.20
C VAL A 480 -21.39 42.62 -28.44
N GLY A 481 -21.18 41.84 -29.52
CA GLY A 481 -22.07 41.82 -30.68
C GLY A 481 -23.47 41.24 -30.42
N MET A 482 -23.68 40.51 -29.31
CA MET A 482 -24.93 39.79 -29.04
C MET A 482 -25.68 40.22 -27.78
N HIS A 483 -25.09 40.96 -26.81
CA HIS A 483 -25.78 41.31 -25.56
C HIS A 483 -25.42 42.72 -25.05
N ASN A 484 -26.44 43.58 -24.94
CA ASN A 484 -26.31 44.99 -24.55
C ASN A 484 -26.75 45.23 -23.09
N GLN A 485 -26.23 46.32 -22.51
CA GLN A 485 -26.39 46.89 -21.16
C GLN A 485 -25.50 46.40 -19.99
N HIS A 486 -25.30 45.09 -19.73
CA HIS A 486 -24.48 44.69 -18.55
C HIS A 486 -22.96 44.77 -18.75
N PHE A 487 -22.44 44.52 -19.96
CA PHE A 487 -20.99 44.51 -20.23
C PHE A 487 -20.35 45.91 -20.40
N ARG A 488 -21.14 46.96 -20.69
CA ARG A 488 -20.61 48.33 -20.86
C ARG A 488 -19.94 48.89 -19.59
N LYS A 489 -20.38 48.44 -18.41
CA LYS A 489 -19.83 48.87 -17.12
C LYS A 489 -18.46 48.23 -16.79
N TYR A 490 -18.15 47.09 -17.42
CA TYR A 490 -16.88 46.38 -17.24
C TYR A 490 -15.79 46.91 -18.19
N ASN A 491 -16.14 47.28 -19.42
CA ASN A 491 -15.19 47.86 -20.37
C ASN A 491 -14.58 49.18 -19.89
N SER A 492 -15.34 50.04 -19.20
CA SER A 492 -14.83 51.32 -18.69
C SER A 492 -13.73 51.16 -17.62
N HIS A 493 -13.80 50.09 -16.80
CA HIS A 493 -12.75 49.79 -15.82
C HIS A 493 -11.52 49.13 -16.45
N PHE A 494 -11.71 48.34 -17.51
CA PHE A 494 -10.61 47.65 -18.19
C PHE A 494 -9.73 48.62 -18.99
N THR A 495 -10.34 49.56 -19.74
CA THR A 495 -9.59 50.63 -20.42
C THR A 495 -8.87 51.56 -19.44
N PHE A 496 -9.42 51.78 -18.25
CA PHE A 496 -8.79 52.63 -17.23
C PHE A 496 -7.53 51.99 -16.60
N ASN A 497 -7.56 50.68 -16.35
CA ASN A 497 -6.40 49.95 -15.81
C ASN A 497 -5.26 49.76 -16.84
N GLN A 498 -5.57 49.65 -18.13
CA GLN A 498 -4.56 49.53 -19.18
C GLN A 498 -3.78 50.85 -19.37
N VAL A 499 -4.49 51.99 -19.37
CA VAL A 499 -3.87 53.34 -19.41
C VAL A 499 -3.04 53.61 -18.15
N SER A 500 -3.48 53.14 -16.98
CA SER A 500 -2.73 53.29 -15.73
C SER A 500 -1.42 52.49 -15.75
N GLN A 501 -1.42 51.25 -16.25
CA GLN A 501 -0.21 50.41 -16.33
C GLN A 501 0.80 50.88 -17.38
N GLU A 502 0.36 51.43 -18.52
CA GLU A 502 1.26 52.03 -19.50
C GLU A 502 1.93 53.31 -18.95
N SER A 503 1.18 54.13 -18.22
CA SER A 503 1.70 55.38 -17.62
C SER A 503 2.77 55.17 -16.53
N GLU A 504 2.70 54.06 -15.77
CA GLU A 504 3.75 53.71 -14.79
C GLU A 504 5.03 53.17 -15.44
N SER A 505 4.95 52.64 -16.67
CA SER A 505 6.10 52.10 -17.41
C SER A 505 6.91 53.19 -18.14
N GLU A 506 6.25 54.26 -18.61
CA GLU A 506 6.91 55.40 -19.28
C GLU A 506 7.50 56.43 -18.29
N GLY A 507 7.01 56.47 -17.04
CA GLY A 507 7.44 57.45 -16.02
C GLY A 507 8.80 57.21 -15.37
N LYS A 508 9.48 56.07 -15.60
CA LYS A 508 10.75 55.70 -14.94
C LYS A 508 12.02 55.94 -15.78
N GLY A 509 11.93 56.69 -16.87
CA GLY A 509 13.00 56.86 -17.84
C GLY A 509 13.61 58.26 -17.96
N ARG A 510 13.84 59.02 -16.89
CA ARG A 510 14.75 60.20 -16.93
C ARG A 510 15.04 60.78 -15.54
N LEU A 511 16.22 60.48 -15.00
CA LEU A 511 17.03 61.41 -14.21
C LEU A 511 18.44 60.79 -14.02
N THR A 512 19.36 61.25 -14.85
CA THR A 512 20.79 60.98 -14.81
C THR A 512 21.47 61.78 -13.69
N LEU A 513 22.32 61.07 -12.93
CA LEU A 513 23.66 61.43 -12.42
C LEU A 513 23.91 62.83 -11.85
N CYS A 514 24.35 62.88 -10.58
CA CYS A 514 25.59 63.54 -10.13
C CYS A 514 25.87 63.30 -8.63
N CYS A 515 27.14 63.00 -8.30
CA CYS A 515 27.94 63.13 -7.06
C CYS A 515 27.24 63.05 -5.67
N GLY A 516 27.79 62.46 -4.62
CA GLY A 516 29.17 62.15 -4.24
C GLY A 516 29.17 61.85 -2.73
N ASP A 517 30.33 61.44 -2.23
CA ASP A 517 30.60 60.80 -0.94
C ASP A 517 30.07 61.43 0.37
N GLU A 518 30.15 60.57 1.39
CA GLU A 518 30.49 60.85 2.80
C GLU A 518 29.40 60.86 3.91
N HIS A 519 29.51 59.80 4.72
CA HIS A 519 29.63 59.83 6.19
C HIS A 519 28.40 59.91 7.12
N CYS A 520 28.37 58.89 8.00
CA CYS A 520 28.33 59.01 9.47
C CYS A 520 27.08 58.47 10.22
N LYS A 521 27.33 57.36 10.92
CA LYS A 521 26.96 57.01 12.32
C LYS A 521 25.50 56.94 12.76
N LYS A 522 25.12 55.72 13.16
CA LYS A 522 24.60 55.30 14.49
C LYS A 522 23.95 56.40 15.35
N LYS A 523 22.68 56.17 15.75
CA LYS A 523 22.30 56.01 17.15
C LYS A 523 20.86 55.48 17.31
N THR A 524 20.76 54.51 18.23
CA THR A 524 19.60 54.03 19.03
C THR A 524 18.39 53.48 18.32
#